data_AF-A0A512M2X7-F1
#
_entry.id   AF-A0A512M2X7-F1
#
_cell.length_a   1.000
_cell.length_b   1.000
_cell.length_c   1.000
_cell.angle_alpha   90.00
_cell.angle_beta   90.00
_cell.angle_gamma   90.00
#
_symmetry.space_group_name_H-M   'P 1'
#
loop_
_entity.id
_entity.type
_entity.pdbx_description
1 polymer ?
#
loop_
_entity_poly.entity_id
_entity_poly.type
_entity_poly.pdbx_seq_one_letter_code
_entity_poly.pdbx_strand_id
1 'polypeptide(L)'
;MILVTRMLLDCSPRPAAEQVELMAERRLFLKRRWRGVAADGTEFGFDLASRLKHGGVIHQTPEADYIVHQEPELVYQIRPSSADEAALMGWKIGNLHLGVQIIDGVIRITHDVAVLQLCEREGWAFEEISVIFNPLRVTAHAP
;
A
#
# COMPACT_ATOMS: atom_id res chain seq x y z
N MET A 1 -8.49 22.68 10.62
CA MET A 1 -7.62 21.93 9.72
C MET A 1 -6.18 21.97 10.23
N ILE A 2 -5.60 20.82 10.56
CA ILE A 2 -4.21 20.65 11.04
C ILE A 2 -3.30 20.35 9.84
N LEU A 3 -2.12 20.97 9.76
CA LEU A 3 -1.17 20.74 8.65
C LEU A 3 -0.13 19.69 9.03
N VAL A 4 0.00 18.65 8.21
CA VAL A 4 0.97 17.55 8.37
C VAL A 4 2.06 17.66 7.30
N THR A 5 3.31 17.77 7.74
CA THR A 5 4.48 17.85 6.84
C THR A 5 5.35 16.60 6.86
N ARG A 6 5.15 15.72 7.85
CA ARG A 6 5.83 14.42 8.00
C ARG A 6 5.05 13.53 8.96
N MET A 7 5.34 12.23 8.94
CA MET A 7 4.98 11.34 10.05
C MET A 7 5.84 11.65 11.27
N LEU A 8 5.27 11.49 12.45
CA LEU A 8 5.94 11.63 13.74
C LEU A 8 6.58 10.29 14.16
N LEU A 9 5.86 9.20 13.95
CA LEU A 9 6.28 7.83 14.26
C LEU A 9 5.84 6.88 13.14
N ASP A 10 6.56 5.76 12.97
CA ASP A 10 6.18 4.70 12.04
C ASP A 10 4.98 3.88 12.56
N CYS A 11 4.77 3.81 13.88
CA CYS A 11 3.61 3.22 14.53
C CYS A 11 3.34 3.91 15.88
N SER A 12 2.08 3.89 16.33
CA SER A 12 1.71 4.41 17.65
C SER A 12 2.07 3.40 18.77
N PRO A 13 2.64 3.86 19.90
CA PRO A 13 2.82 3.04 21.09
C PRO A 13 1.57 3.00 21.98
N ARG A 14 0.55 3.82 21.71
CA ARG A 14 -0.68 3.89 22.52
C ARG A 14 -1.59 2.69 22.26
N PRO A 15 -2.47 2.32 23.21
CA PRO A 15 -3.53 1.33 22.94
C PRO A 15 -4.52 1.85 21.89
N ALA A 16 -5.20 0.95 21.17
CA ALA A 16 -6.15 1.30 20.10
C ALA A 16 -7.27 2.27 20.54
N ALA A 17 -7.68 2.24 21.83
CA ALA A 17 -8.67 3.16 22.38
C ALA A 17 -8.22 4.63 22.40
N GLU A 18 -6.91 4.88 22.32
CA GLU A 18 -6.30 6.21 22.25
C GLU A 18 -5.73 6.50 20.85
N GLN A 19 -6.26 5.82 19.83
CA GLN A 19 -5.88 6.02 18.44
C GLN A 19 -7.09 6.52 17.64
N VAL A 20 -6.87 7.54 16.82
CA VAL A 20 -7.88 8.06 15.89
C VAL A 20 -7.41 7.80 14.48
N GLU A 21 -8.17 6.99 13.75
CA GLU A 21 -7.77 6.54 12.42
C GLU A 21 -8.18 7.53 11.33
N LEU A 22 -7.31 7.68 10.33
CA LEU A 22 -7.60 8.33 9.05
C LEU A 22 -7.37 7.30 7.95
N MET A 23 -8.45 6.82 7.34
CA MET A 23 -8.41 5.92 6.19
C MET A 23 -8.17 6.71 4.91
N ALA A 24 -7.25 6.24 4.08
CA ALA A 24 -6.95 6.85 2.79
C ALA A 24 -6.58 5.81 1.74
N GLU A 25 -7.10 5.98 0.53
CA GLU A 25 -6.70 5.17 -0.62
C GLU A 25 -5.19 5.27 -0.89
N ARG A 26 -4.58 4.17 -1.36
CA ARG A 26 -3.14 4.10 -1.68
C ARG A 26 -2.62 5.25 -2.55
N ARG A 27 -3.42 5.73 -3.51
CA ARG A 27 -3.01 6.86 -4.37
C ARG A 27 -2.67 8.12 -3.58
N LEU A 28 -3.27 8.32 -2.39
CA LEU A 28 -2.99 9.47 -1.54
C LEU A 28 -1.64 9.34 -0.82
N PHE A 29 -1.22 8.12 -0.46
CA PHE A 29 0.11 7.84 0.10
C PHE A 29 1.25 8.17 -0.89
N LEU A 30 0.95 8.21 -2.19
CA LEU A 30 1.90 8.59 -3.24
C LEU A 30 2.01 10.12 -3.42
N LYS A 31 1.02 10.89 -2.96
CA LYS A 31 0.94 12.34 -3.13
C LYS A 31 1.69 13.09 -2.04
N ARG A 32 2.17 14.27 -2.40
CA ARG A 32 2.75 15.25 -1.48
C ARG A 32 1.69 16.12 -0.81
N ARG A 33 0.65 16.46 -1.58
CA ARG A 33 -0.40 17.38 -1.17
C ARG A 33 -1.77 16.77 -1.36
N TRP A 34 -2.54 16.74 -0.28
CA TRP A 34 -3.92 16.25 -0.25
C TRP A 34 -4.58 16.65 1.08
N ARG A 35 -5.87 16.36 1.24
CA ARG A 35 -6.63 16.57 2.48
C ARG A 35 -7.32 15.28 2.89
N GLY A 36 -7.40 15.04 4.18
CA GLY A 36 -8.09 13.88 4.76
C GLY A 36 -8.84 14.26 6.02
N VAL A 37 -9.77 13.41 6.44
CA VAL A 37 -10.57 13.59 7.64
C VAL A 37 -10.45 12.31 8.46
N ALA A 38 -10.10 12.44 9.74
CA ALA A 38 -10.01 11.32 10.65
C ALA A 38 -11.41 10.88 11.14
N ALA A 39 -11.49 9.72 11.78
CA ALA A 39 -12.74 9.08 12.20
C ALA A 39 -13.59 9.94 13.16
N ASP A 40 -12.96 10.85 13.90
CA ASP A 40 -13.61 11.80 14.82
C ASP A 40 -14.07 13.11 14.13
N GLY A 41 -13.86 13.25 12.81
CA GLY A 41 -14.15 14.45 12.04
C GLY A 41 -13.01 15.47 11.99
N THR A 42 -11.87 15.20 12.62
CA THR A 42 -10.72 16.12 12.59
C THR A 42 -10.14 16.21 11.18
N GLU A 43 -10.09 17.43 10.63
CA GLU A 43 -9.57 17.69 9.29
C GLU A 43 -8.05 17.90 9.25
N PHE A 44 -7.40 17.23 8.31
CA PHE A 44 -5.97 17.34 8.02
C PHE A 44 -5.70 17.83 6.61
N GLY A 45 -4.75 18.76 6.48
CA GLY A 45 -4.07 19.09 5.23
C GLY A 45 -2.68 18.46 5.23
N PHE A 46 -2.26 17.91 4.10
CA PHE A 46 -0.94 17.30 3.94
C PHE A 46 -0.09 18.14 2.98
N ASP A 47 1.14 18.46 3.39
CA ASP A 47 2.21 19.01 2.55
C ASP A 47 3.54 18.34 2.91
N LEU A 48 3.68 17.10 2.44
CA LEU A 48 4.58 16.10 2.99
C LEU A 48 6.01 16.17 2.43
N ALA A 49 7.02 16.20 3.31
CA ALA A 49 8.44 16.10 2.96
C ALA A 49 8.85 14.68 2.51
N SER A 50 8.22 13.62 3.02
CA SER A 50 8.34 12.21 2.56
C SER A 50 6.96 11.55 2.37
N ARG A 51 6.85 10.48 1.57
CA ARG A 51 5.59 9.73 1.44
C ARG A 51 5.21 9.12 2.79
N LEU A 52 3.91 9.02 3.04
CA LEU A 52 3.38 8.31 4.21
C LEU A 52 3.63 6.81 4.09
N LYS A 53 3.55 6.13 5.23
CA LYS A 53 3.48 4.68 5.34
C LYS A 53 2.20 4.32 6.06
N HIS A 54 1.59 3.19 5.68
CA HIS A 54 0.45 2.64 6.41
C HIS A 54 0.82 2.44 7.89
N GLY A 55 -0.04 2.89 8.81
CA GLY A 55 0.16 2.81 10.25
C GLY A 55 0.96 3.97 10.86
N GLY A 56 1.40 4.94 10.04
CA GLY A 56 2.19 6.07 10.51
C GLY A 56 1.38 7.05 11.37
N VAL A 57 2.00 7.56 12.44
CA VAL A 57 1.40 8.60 13.29
C VAL A 57 1.60 9.95 12.62
N ILE A 58 0.52 10.66 12.33
CA ILE A 58 0.53 11.96 11.63
C ILE A 58 0.34 13.15 12.55
N HIS A 59 -0.24 12.94 13.74
CA HIS A 59 -0.44 13.96 14.75
C HIS A 59 -0.60 13.31 16.13
N GLN A 60 -0.28 14.03 17.20
CA GLN A 60 -0.44 13.56 18.57
C GLN A 60 -1.03 14.69 19.41
N THR A 61 -1.92 14.30 20.30
CA THR A 61 -2.48 15.13 21.38
C THR A 61 -2.11 14.49 22.71
N PRO A 62 -2.34 15.14 23.86
CA PRO A 62 -2.17 14.47 25.15
C PRO A 62 -3.06 13.21 25.27
N GLU A 63 -4.23 13.20 24.64
CA GLU A 63 -5.24 12.15 24.78
C GLU A 63 -5.17 11.06 23.72
N ALA A 64 -4.70 11.36 22.51
CA ALA A 64 -4.73 10.42 21.39
C ALA A 64 -3.63 10.63 20.34
N ASP A 65 -3.30 9.54 19.65
CA ASP A 65 -2.48 9.53 18.44
C ASP A 65 -3.35 9.42 17.19
N TYR A 66 -3.11 10.26 16.20
CA TYR A 66 -3.79 10.17 14.89
C TYR A 66 -2.96 9.34 13.94
N ILE A 67 -3.55 8.29 13.38
CA ILE A 67 -2.86 7.29 12.57
C ILE A 67 -3.44 7.26 11.16
N VAL A 68 -2.58 7.33 10.15
CA VAL A 68 -2.99 7.18 8.76
C VAL A 68 -2.90 5.71 8.33
N HIS A 69 -4.02 5.15 7.90
CA HIS A 69 -4.10 3.81 7.36
C HIS A 69 -4.39 3.85 5.87
N GLN A 70 -3.61 3.09 5.11
CA GLN A 70 -3.96 2.77 3.73
C GLN A 70 -5.18 1.84 3.76
N GLU A 71 -6.14 2.08 2.88
CA GLU A 71 -7.24 1.14 2.64
C GLU A 71 -6.69 -0.17 2.02
N PRO A 72 -7.19 -1.35 2.46
CA PRO A 72 -6.90 -2.60 1.78
C PRO A 72 -7.43 -2.59 0.34
N GLU A 73 -6.67 -3.21 -0.56
CA GLU A 73 -7.05 -3.41 -1.96
C GLU A 73 -7.19 -4.91 -2.24
N LEU A 74 -8.18 -5.27 -3.07
CA LEU A 74 -8.25 -6.61 -3.64
C LEU A 74 -7.08 -6.80 -4.61
N VAL A 75 -6.34 -7.89 -4.45
CA VAL A 75 -5.20 -8.25 -5.29
C VAL A 75 -5.23 -9.73 -5.63
N TYR A 76 -4.56 -10.09 -6.72
CA TYR A 76 -4.19 -11.48 -6.97
C TYR A 76 -2.90 -11.80 -6.25
N GLN A 77 -2.89 -12.95 -5.55
CA GLN A 77 -1.74 -13.48 -4.83
C GLN A 77 -1.33 -14.81 -5.43
N ILE A 78 -0.07 -14.92 -5.87
CA ILE A 78 0.49 -16.14 -6.45
C ILE A 78 1.73 -16.59 -5.68
N ARG A 79 1.96 -17.90 -5.63
CA ARG A 79 3.07 -18.54 -4.92
C ARG A 79 3.91 -19.35 -5.91
N PRO A 80 5.08 -18.83 -6.32
CA PRO A 80 6.03 -19.62 -7.08
C PRO A 80 6.51 -20.81 -6.24
N SER A 81 6.65 -21.98 -6.87
CA SER A 81 7.17 -23.21 -6.25
C SER A 81 8.70 -23.30 -6.27
N SER A 82 9.36 -22.46 -7.07
CA SER A 82 10.82 -22.42 -7.22
C SER A 82 11.32 -21.03 -7.61
N ALA A 83 12.64 -20.81 -7.50
CA ALA A 83 13.28 -19.57 -7.95
C ALA A 83 13.15 -19.37 -9.47
N ASP A 84 13.27 -20.43 -10.25
CA ASP A 84 13.14 -20.39 -11.71
C ASP A 84 11.72 -19.99 -12.13
N GLU A 85 10.72 -20.57 -11.47
CA GLU A 85 9.31 -20.19 -11.68
C GLU A 85 9.06 -18.74 -11.24
N ALA A 86 9.62 -18.31 -10.10
CA ALA A 86 9.50 -16.93 -9.64
C ALA A 86 10.08 -15.93 -10.64
N ALA A 87 11.23 -16.25 -11.24
CA ALA A 87 11.86 -15.41 -12.27
C ALA A 87 11.00 -15.35 -13.54
N LEU A 88 10.48 -16.49 -14.01
CA LEU A 88 9.59 -16.55 -15.17
C LEU A 88 8.29 -15.75 -14.94
N MET A 89 7.65 -15.96 -13.78
CA MET A 89 6.45 -15.23 -13.36
C MET A 89 6.75 -13.74 -13.31
N GLY A 90 7.82 -13.33 -12.64
CA GLY A 90 8.25 -11.94 -12.53
C GLY A 90 8.43 -11.27 -13.89
N TRP A 91 9.06 -11.96 -14.85
CA TRP A 91 9.23 -11.45 -16.22
C TRP A 91 7.88 -11.28 -16.95
N LYS A 92 7.01 -12.30 -16.94
CA LYS A 92 5.70 -12.25 -17.61
C LYS A 92 4.77 -11.19 -17.01
N ILE A 93 4.73 -11.10 -15.68
CA ILE A 93 3.92 -10.12 -14.96
C ILE A 93 4.46 -8.71 -15.16
N GLY A 94 5.78 -8.53 -15.14
CA GLY A 94 6.43 -7.25 -15.37
C GLY A 94 6.04 -6.62 -16.72
N ASN A 95 5.86 -7.44 -17.76
CA ASN A 95 5.41 -7.01 -19.08
C ASN A 95 3.98 -6.43 -19.10
N LEU A 96 3.18 -6.62 -18.04
CA LEU A 96 1.85 -6.01 -17.91
C LEU A 96 1.90 -4.55 -17.44
N HIS A 97 3.05 -4.07 -16.92
CA HIS A 97 3.20 -2.73 -16.35
C HIS A 97 2.18 -2.38 -15.25
N LEU A 98 1.67 -3.39 -14.56
CA LEU A 98 0.77 -3.24 -13.42
C LEU A 98 1.54 -3.12 -12.10
N GLY A 99 0.87 -2.65 -11.05
CA GLY A 99 1.45 -2.66 -9.71
C GLY A 99 1.71 -4.10 -9.27
N VAL A 100 2.94 -4.36 -8.80
CA VAL A 100 3.40 -5.66 -8.29
C VAL A 100 4.09 -5.44 -6.95
N GLN A 101 3.75 -6.25 -5.95
CA GLN A 101 4.44 -6.32 -4.66
C GLN A 101 5.07 -7.71 -4.50
N ILE A 102 6.36 -7.75 -4.20
CA ILE A 102 7.10 -9.00 -3.95
C ILE A 102 7.43 -9.04 -2.46
N ILE A 103 6.97 -10.09 -1.79
CA ILE A 103 7.22 -10.37 -0.38
C ILE A 103 7.59 -11.85 -0.23
N ASP A 104 7.95 -12.29 0.97
CA ASP A 104 8.49 -13.63 1.21
C ASP A 104 7.57 -14.74 0.66
N GLY A 105 8.07 -15.47 -0.36
CA GLY A 105 7.38 -16.56 -1.04
C GLY A 105 6.14 -16.18 -1.87
N VAL A 106 5.85 -14.90 -2.08
CA VAL A 106 4.58 -14.44 -2.66
C VAL A 106 4.76 -13.24 -3.59
N ILE A 107 4.07 -13.29 -4.73
CA ILE A 107 3.89 -12.13 -5.62
C ILE A 107 2.43 -11.70 -5.52
N ARG A 108 2.20 -10.41 -5.24
CA ARG A 108 0.88 -9.77 -5.27
C ARG A 108 0.79 -8.81 -6.44
N ILE A 109 -0.33 -8.82 -7.13
CA ILE A 109 -0.53 -8.05 -8.36
C ILE A 109 -1.89 -7.38 -8.29
N THR A 110 -1.97 -6.17 -8.86
CA THR A 110 -3.24 -5.44 -9.00
C THR A 110 -4.35 -6.36 -9.54
N HIS A 111 -5.54 -6.31 -8.95
CA HIS A 111 -6.71 -7.07 -9.43
C HIS A 111 -7.19 -6.47 -10.76
N ASP A 112 -6.79 -7.10 -11.85
CA ASP A 112 -7.05 -6.66 -13.23
C ASP A 112 -7.29 -7.88 -14.14
N VAL A 113 -8.16 -7.72 -15.14
CA VAL A 113 -8.54 -8.79 -16.08
C VAL A 113 -7.34 -9.36 -16.85
N ALA A 114 -6.32 -8.55 -17.16
CA ALA A 114 -5.13 -9.03 -17.85
C ALA A 114 -4.30 -10.00 -16.99
N VAL A 115 -4.33 -9.81 -15.66
CA VAL A 115 -3.66 -10.72 -14.72
C VAL A 115 -4.40 -12.04 -14.64
N LEU A 116 -5.73 -12.00 -14.55
CA LEU A 116 -6.57 -13.20 -14.57
C LEU A 116 -6.30 -14.03 -15.84
N GLN A 117 -6.34 -13.39 -17.00
CA GLN A 117 -6.08 -14.05 -18.28
C GLN A 117 -4.65 -14.61 -18.39
N LEU A 118 -3.65 -13.94 -17.80
CA LEU A 118 -2.29 -14.46 -17.69
C LEU A 118 -2.27 -15.73 -16.82
N CYS A 119 -2.86 -15.70 -15.63
CA CYS A 119 -2.91 -16.85 -14.73
C CYS A 119 -3.62 -18.05 -15.38
N GLU A 120 -4.77 -17.83 -16.02
CA GLU A 120 -5.52 -18.88 -16.73
C GLU A 120 -4.71 -19.49 -17.89
N ARG A 121 -4.07 -18.65 -18.71
CA ARG A 121 -3.27 -19.12 -19.85
C ARG A 121 -2.07 -19.96 -19.40
N GLU A 122 -1.41 -19.57 -18.32
CA GLU A 122 -0.21 -20.24 -17.83
C GLU A 122 -0.53 -21.39 -16.86
N GLY A 123 -1.80 -21.56 -16.46
CA GLY A 123 -2.23 -22.57 -15.49
C GLY A 123 -1.73 -22.30 -14.06
N TRP A 124 -1.46 -21.04 -13.72
CA TRP A 124 -0.96 -20.67 -12.39
C TRP A 124 -2.08 -20.63 -11.36
N ALA A 125 -1.84 -21.25 -10.20
CA ALA A 125 -2.71 -21.09 -9.05
C ALA A 125 -2.61 -19.65 -8.49
N PHE A 126 -3.75 -19.06 -8.16
CA PHE A 126 -3.84 -17.74 -7.55
C PHE A 126 -4.94 -17.68 -6.50
N GLU A 127 -4.80 -16.76 -5.55
CA GLU A 127 -5.79 -16.41 -4.54
C GLU A 127 -6.22 -14.95 -4.75
N GLU A 128 -7.50 -14.64 -4.56
CA GLU A 128 -7.98 -13.27 -4.42
C GLU A 128 -8.00 -12.88 -2.94
N ILE A 129 -7.29 -11.82 -2.58
CA ILE A 129 -7.14 -11.39 -1.18
C ILE A 129 -7.21 -9.87 -1.05
N SER A 130 -7.86 -9.39 0.02
CA SER A 130 -7.87 -7.98 0.40
C SER A 130 -6.75 -7.68 1.40
N VAL A 131 -5.78 -6.85 1.01
CA VAL A 131 -4.58 -6.55 1.82
C VAL A 131 -4.09 -5.13 1.63
N ILE A 132 -3.25 -4.65 2.55
CA ILE A 132 -2.45 -3.45 2.32
C ILE A 132 -1.45 -3.73 1.20
N PHE A 133 -1.75 -3.19 0.02
CA PHE A 133 -0.95 -3.40 -1.17
C PHE A 133 0.08 -2.29 -1.33
N ASN A 134 1.37 -2.64 -1.33
CA ASN A 134 2.46 -1.67 -1.51
C ASN A 134 3.36 -2.11 -2.67
N PRO A 135 2.99 -1.78 -3.92
CA PRO A 135 3.74 -2.22 -5.07
C PRO A 135 5.13 -1.57 -5.14
N LEU A 136 6.05 -2.30 -5.76
CA LEU A 136 7.41 -1.85 -6.04
C LEU A 136 7.40 -0.51 -6.77
N ARG A 137 8.37 0.33 -6.43
CA ARG A 137 8.62 1.56 -7.19
C ARG A 137 9.38 1.19 -8.45
N VAL A 138 8.72 1.29 -9.59
CA VAL A 138 9.42 1.29 -10.87
C VAL A 138 10.08 2.66 -11.01
N THR A 139 11.37 2.71 -10.70
CA THR A 139 12.21 3.84 -11.11
C THR A 139 12.67 3.49 -12.52
N ALA A 140 12.33 4.30 -13.51
CA ALA A 140 12.94 4.13 -14.83
C ALA A 140 14.47 4.16 -14.64
N HIS A 141 15.18 3.18 -15.20
CA HIS A 141 16.63 3.27 -15.28
C HIS A 141 16.94 4.60 -16.00
N ALA A 142 17.80 5.43 -15.39
CA ALA A 142 18.31 6.60 -16.06
C ALA A 142 18.94 6.13 -17.39
N PRO A 143 18.69 6.85 -18.50
CA PRO A 143 19.29 6.53 -19.79
C PRO A 143 20.82 6.58 -19.74
#